data_AF-A0A3D4JDK2-F1
#
_entry.id   AF-A0A3D4JDK2-F1
#
_cell.length_a   1.000
_cell.length_b   1.000
_cell.length_c   1.000
_cell.angle_alpha   90.00
_cell.angle_beta   90.00
_cell.angle_gamma   90.00
#
_symmetry.space_group_name_H-M   'P 1'
#
loop_
_entity.id
_entity.type
_entity.pdbx_description
1 polymer ?
#
loop_
_entity_poly.entity_id
_entity_poly.type
_entity_poly.pdbx_seq_one_letter_code
_entity_poly.pdbx_strand_id
1 'polypeptide(L)'
;MWTWKPHYYSSGFSFYNYPYAFGLLFATGLYAIYQQRGAEFVSAYKNLLASTGEARAADLADKFGINIRTKKFWADSLAIIGKRAERYCQL
;
A
#
# COMPACT_ATOMS: atom_id res chain seq x y z
N MET A 1 -16.66 20.12 2.35
CA MET A 1 -17.13 18.70 2.35
C MET A 1 -16.58 17.93 3.58
N TRP A 2 -16.58 18.54 4.77
CA TRP A 2 -16.08 17.94 6.03
C TRP A 2 -17.23 17.72 7.05
N THR A 3 -18.27 18.55 6.97
CA THR A 3 -19.47 18.56 7.83
C THR A 3 -20.24 17.23 7.83
N TRP A 4 -20.25 16.48 6.73
CA TRP A 4 -21.08 15.28 6.53
C TRP A 4 -20.30 13.95 6.55
N LYS A 5 -19.13 13.93 7.19
CA LYS A 5 -18.35 12.70 7.41
C LYS A 5 -18.44 12.31 8.89
N PRO A 6 -19.35 11.40 9.29
CA PRO A 6 -19.61 11.10 10.70
C PRO A 6 -18.36 10.67 11.48
N HIS A 7 -17.44 9.96 10.83
CA HIS A 7 -16.19 9.49 11.42
C HIS A 7 -15.22 10.61 11.80
N TYR A 8 -15.43 11.86 11.39
CA TYR A 8 -14.61 12.99 11.81
C TYR A 8 -14.96 13.50 13.22
N TYR A 9 -16.13 13.13 13.73
CA TYR A 9 -16.66 13.65 15.01
C TYR A 9 -16.79 12.59 16.09
N SER A 10 -16.22 11.40 15.86
CA SER A 10 -16.19 10.31 16.83
C SER A 10 -14.73 9.97 17.13
N SER A 11 -14.35 10.10 18.40
CA SER A 11 -13.00 9.73 18.86
C SER A 11 -12.69 8.25 18.62
N GLY A 12 -13.72 7.39 18.64
CA GLY A 12 -13.61 5.96 18.33
C GLY A 12 -13.28 5.66 16.86
N PHE A 13 -13.45 6.61 15.95
CA PHE A 13 -13.12 6.49 14.53
C PHE A 13 -11.95 7.39 14.11
N SER A 14 -11.13 7.82 15.08
CA SER A 14 -9.90 8.55 14.79
C SER A 14 -9.05 7.77 13.77
N PHE A 15 -8.57 8.48 12.74
CA PHE A 15 -7.77 7.90 11.64
C PHE A 15 -8.47 6.83 10.79
N TYR A 16 -9.80 6.73 10.80
CA TYR A 16 -10.56 5.74 10.02
C TYR A 16 -10.16 5.64 8.54
N ASN A 17 -9.80 6.77 7.91
CA ASN A 17 -9.39 6.79 6.50
C ASN A 17 -7.98 6.20 6.26
N TYR A 18 -7.11 6.18 7.29
CA TYR A 18 -5.71 5.82 7.13
C TYR A 18 -5.52 4.38 6.62
N PRO A 19 -6.17 3.34 7.18
CA PRO A 19 -6.03 1.97 6.67
C PRO A 19 -6.43 1.82 5.21
N TYR A 20 -7.39 2.59 4.71
CA TYR A 20 -7.78 2.56 3.29
C TYR A 20 -6.68 3.10 2.39
N ALA A 21 -6.13 4.28 2.72
CA ALA A 21 -5.04 4.88 1.96
C ALA A 21 -3.76 4.02 2.05
N PHE A 22 -3.43 3.56 3.25
CA PHE A 22 -2.31 2.66 3.48
C PHE A 22 -2.46 1.37 2.69
N GLY A 23 -3.61 0.69 2.77
CA GLY A 23 -3.85 -0.58 2.10
C GLY A 23 -3.74 -0.45 0.57
N LEU A 24 -4.33 0.60 -0.01
CA LEU A 24 -4.21 0.87 -1.44
C LEU A 24 -2.75 1.05 -1.85
N LEU A 25 -2.02 1.95 -1.19
CA LEU A 25 -0.64 2.27 -1.55
C LEU A 25 0.33 1.13 -1.24
N PHE A 26 0.09 0.37 -0.18
CA PHE A 26 0.87 -0.81 0.15
C PHE A 26 0.70 -1.87 -0.94
N ALA A 27 -0.54 -2.18 -1.33
CA ALA A 27 -0.83 -3.15 -2.39
C ALA A 27 -0.24 -2.71 -3.75
N THR A 28 -0.37 -1.44 -4.14
CA THR A 28 0.24 -0.95 -5.39
C THR A 28 1.76 -0.91 -5.32
N GLY A 29 2.36 -0.68 -4.14
CA GLY A 29 3.80 -0.76 -3.93
C GLY A 29 4.35 -2.19 -4.06
N LEU A 30 3.66 -3.17 -3.48
CA LEU A 30 3.98 -4.59 -3.69
C LEU A 30 3.85 -4.98 -5.17
N TYR A 31 2.85 -4.44 -5.88
CA TYR A 31 2.71 -4.63 -7.32
C TYR A 31 3.86 -3.98 -8.12
N ALA A 32 4.32 -2.79 -7.73
CA ALA A 32 5.49 -2.16 -8.35
C ALA A 32 6.77 -3.03 -8.19
N ILE A 33 6.93 -3.68 -7.02
CA ILE A 33 8.02 -4.63 -6.78
C ILE A 33 7.85 -5.89 -7.64
N TYR A 34 6.63 -6.41 -7.76
CA TYR A 34 6.34 -7.52 -8.68
C TYR A 34 6.72 -7.19 -10.13
N GLN A 35 6.45 -5.97 -10.62
CA GLN A 35 6.86 -5.56 -11.96
C GLN A 35 8.39 -5.57 -12.17
N GLN A 36 9.18 -5.44 -11.10
CA GLN A 36 10.65 -5.46 -11.15
C GLN A 36 11.23 -6.87 -11.00
N ARG A 37 10.70 -7.65 -10.04
CA ARG A 37 11.22 -8.97 -9.65
C ARG A 37 10.52 -10.14 -10.36
N GLY A 38 9.37 -9.90 -10.99
CA GLY A 38 8.60 -10.91 -11.70
C GLY A 38 8.12 -12.06 -10.81
N ALA A 39 8.13 -13.27 -11.38
CA ALA A 39 7.60 -14.48 -10.72
C ALA A 39 8.32 -14.84 -9.42
N GLU A 40 9.59 -14.47 -9.27
CA GLU A 40 10.38 -14.73 -8.05
C GLU A 40 9.78 -14.06 -6.81
N PHE A 41 9.05 -12.95 -7.00
CA PHE A 41 8.40 -12.25 -5.90
C PHE A 41 7.16 -12.95 -5.36
N VAL A 42 6.55 -13.86 -6.12
CA VAL A 42 5.24 -14.46 -5.76
C VAL A 42 5.34 -15.28 -4.48
N SER A 43 6.43 -16.01 -4.25
CA SER A 43 6.63 -16.77 -3.01
C SER A 43 6.78 -15.83 -1.80
N ALA A 44 7.58 -14.78 -1.92
CA ALA A 44 7.75 -13.75 -0.89
C ALA A 44 6.43 -13.04 -0.58
N TYR A 45 5.62 -12.73 -1.59
CA TYR A 45 4.29 -12.14 -1.43
C TYR A 45 3.34 -13.07 -0.67
N LYS A 46 3.29 -14.35 -1.03
CA LYS A 46 2.45 -15.35 -0.33
C LYS A 46 2.85 -15.48 1.15
N ASN A 47 4.15 -15.52 1.43
CA ASN A 47 4.65 -15.58 2.79
C ASN A 47 4.29 -14.31 3.58
N LEU A 48 4.44 -13.13 2.97
CA LEU A 48 4.03 -11.87 3.58
C LEU A 48 2.55 -11.85 3.94
N LEU A 49 1.68 -12.36 3.06
CA LEU A 49 0.24 -12.48 3.34
C LEU A 49 -0.04 -13.48 4.47
N ALA A 50 0.66 -14.61 4.49
CA ALA A 50 0.50 -15.62 5.55
C ALA A 50 0.88 -15.08 6.93
N SER A 51 1.85 -14.15 7.00
CA SER A 51 2.29 -13.51 8.25
C SER A 51 1.39 -12.37 8.74
N THR A 52 0.23 -12.14 8.11
CA THR A 52 -0.65 -11.03 8.47
C THR A 52 -1.13 -11.14 9.92
N GLY A 53 -0.97 -10.07 10.69
CA GLY A 53 -1.36 -10.03 12.11
C GLY A 53 -0.28 -10.48 13.09
N GLU A 54 0.84 -11.02 12.61
CA GLU A 54 1.94 -11.49 13.46
C GLU A 54 2.86 -10.37 13.96
N ALA A 55 2.91 -9.22 13.27
CA ALA A 55 3.72 -8.06 13.65
C ALA A 55 3.19 -6.76 13.02
N ARG A 56 3.87 -5.63 13.30
CA ARG A 56 3.56 -4.37 12.62
C ARG A 56 3.86 -4.50 11.13
N ALA A 57 3.10 -3.78 10.30
CA ALA A 57 3.26 -3.86 8.84
C ALA A 57 4.68 -3.58 8.36
N ALA A 58 5.40 -2.63 8.98
CA ALA A 58 6.78 -2.33 8.64
C ALA A 58 7.73 -3.49 8.98
N ASP A 59 7.56 -4.08 10.17
CA ASP A 59 8.39 -5.19 10.63
C ASP A 59 8.14 -6.44 9.77
N LEU A 60 6.89 -6.67 9.33
CA LEU A 60 6.57 -7.73 8.37
C LEU A 60 7.20 -7.46 7.00
N ALA A 61 7.03 -6.27 6.44
CA ALA A 61 7.57 -5.93 5.13
C ALA A 61 9.11 -6.01 5.10
N ASP A 62 9.78 -5.60 6.17
CA ASP A 62 11.24 -5.65 6.30
C ASP A 62 11.78 -7.09 6.23
N LYS A 63 11.06 -8.09 6.78
CA LYS A 63 11.43 -9.52 6.66
C LYS A 63 11.53 -10.01 5.20
N PHE A 64 10.88 -9.32 4.27
CA PHE A 64 10.88 -9.65 2.83
C PHE A 64 11.73 -8.68 2.01
N GLY A 65 12.56 -7.86 2.67
CA GLY A 65 13.43 -6.88 2.03
C GLY A 65 12.66 -5.70 1.42
N ILE A 66 11.54 -5.31 2.04
CA ILE A 66 10.68 -4.20 1.61
C ILE A 66 10.60 -3.16 2.72
N ASN A 67 11.33 -2.06 2.57
CA ASN A 67 11.31 -0.98 3.55
C ASN A 67 10.22 0.06 3.23
N ILE A 68 9.05 -0.12 3.84
CA ILE A 68 7.90 0.77 3.69
C ILE A 68 8.02 2.09 4.48
N ARG A 69 9.11 2.30 5.24
CA ARG A 69 9.37 3.58 5.91
C ARG A 69 10.06 4.58 4.98
N THR A 70 10.52 4.13 3.82
CA THR A 70 11.16 5.00 2.82
C THR A 70 10.12 5.73 1.97
N LYS A 71 10.40 6.99 1.63
CA LYS A 71 9.59 7.75 0.67
C LYS A 71 9.54 7.07 -0.70
N LYS A 72 10.62 6.38 -1.08
CA LYS A 72 10.73 5.70 -2.38
C LYS A 72 9.62 4.66 -2.57
N PHE A 73 9.35 3.81 -1.57
CA PHE A 73 8.29 2.81 -1.66
C PHE A 73 6.95 3.45 -2.03
N TRP A 74 6.57 4.53 -1.34
CA TRP A 74 5.31 5.23 -1.58
C TRP A 74 5.28 6.00 -2.91
N ALA A 75 6.42 6.55 -3.34
CA ALA A 75 6.55 7.18 -4.64
C ALA A 75 6.36 6.17 -5.78
N ASP A 76 6.95 4.97 -5.65
CA ASP A 76 6.78 3.89 -6.62
C ASP A 76 5.31 3.40 -6.67
N SER A 77 4.64 3.30 -5.51
CA SER A 77 3.20 3.01 -5.41
C SER A 77 2.34 4.02 -6.18
N LEU A 78 2.65 5.31 -6.04
CA LEU A 78 1.94 6.39 -6.73
C LEU A 78 2.23 6.41 -8.23
N ALA A 79 3.45 6.09 -8.65
CA ALA A 79 3.81 6.02 -10.06
C ALA A 79 2.96 5.00 -10.85
N ILE A 80 2.55 3.89 -10.21
CA ILE A 80 1.59 2.93 -10.82
C ILE A 80 0.24 3.60 -11.12
N ILE A 81 -0.25 4.42 -10.20
CA ILE A 81 -1.52 5.15 -10.37
C ILE A 81 -1.35 6.21 -11.47
N GLY A 82 -0.23 6.94 -11.47
CA GLY A 82 0.11 7.91 -12.53
C GLY A 82 0.06 7.30 -13.92
N LYS A 83 0.72 6.15 -14.13
CA LYS A 83 0.70 5.41 -15.41
C LYS A 83 -0.73 5.03 -15.85
N ARG A 84 -1.60 4.66 -14.91
CA ARG A 84 -3.01 4.34 -15.22
C ARG A 84 -3.79 5.58 -15.64
N ALA A 85 -3.55 6.71 -14.98
CA ALA A 85 -4.16 7.99 -15.35
C ALA A 85 -3.69 8.45 -16.74
N GLU A 86 -2.38 8.39 -17.01
CA GLU A 86 -1.80 8.68 -18.33
C GLU A 86 -2.41 7.80 -19.42
N ARG A 87 -2.56 6.50 -19.16
CA ARG A 87 -3.21 5.56 -20.09
C ARG A 87 -4.65 5.95 -20.37
N TYR A 88 -5.40 6.37 -19.35
CA TYR A 88 -6.80 6.79 -19.51
C TYR A 88 -6.92 8.04 -20.38
N CYS A 89 -6.03 9.02 -20.23
CA CYS A 89 -6.01 10.24 -21.04
C CYS A 89 -5.72 10.03 -22.53
N GLN A 90 -5.24 8.84 -22.93
CA GLN A 90 -4.96 8.49 -24.32
C GLN A 90 -6.14 7.78 -25.01
N LEU A 91 -7.20 7.46 -24.27
CA LEU A 91 -8.44 6.85 -24.80
C LEU A 91 -9.40 7.93 -25.29
#